data_AF-A0ABD0PS87-F1
#
_entry.id   AF-A0ABD0PS87-F1
#
_cell.length_a   1.000
_cell.length_b   1.000
_cell.length_c   1.000
_cell.angle_alpha   90.00
_cell.angle_beta   90.00
_cell.angle_gamma   90.00
#
_symmetry.space_group_name_H-M   'P 1'
#
loop_
_entity.id
_entity.type
_entity.pdbx_description
1 polymer ?
#
loop_
_entity_poly.entity_id
_entity_poly.type
_entity_poly.pdbx_seq_one_letter_code
_entity_poly.pdbx_strand_id
1 'polypeptide(L)' 'MASEIFSRSHHFRDLLITNFQEFLELTVETDTEQPLPPPKEVARKLRTLAIQTVQSWHATYGEAYKKLSLGYHFLKQIKK' A
#
# COMPACT_ATOMS: atom_id res chain seq x y z
N MET A 1 7.41 10.21 6.88
CA MET A 1 6.78 9.59 8.05
C MET A 1 6.36 8.13 7.82
N ALA A 2 5.34 7.79 7.00
CA ALA A 2 4.92 6.39 6.83
C ALA A 2 6.07 5.45 6.40
N SER A 3 6.89 5.89 5.44
CA SER A 3 8.09 5.14 5.02
C SER A 3 9.16 5.01 6.09
N GLU A 4 9.31 6.01 6.95
CA GLU A 4 10.31 6.00 8.03
C GLU A 4 9.89 5.07 9.17
N ILE A 5 8.59 5.04 9.52
CA ILE A 5 8.07 4.12 10.53
C ILE A 5 8.20 2.68 10.03
N PHE A 6 7.82 2.43 8.77
CA PHE A 6 7.94 1.10 8.16
C PHE A 6 9.39 0.60 8.08
N SER A 7 10.34 1.47 7.75
CA SER A 7 11.75 1.08 7.66
C SER A 7 12.39 0.86 9.03
N ARG A 8 12.10 1.73 10.00
CA ARG A 8 12.77 1.75 11.31
C ARG A 8 12.11 0.87 12.37
N SER A 9 10.84 0.48 12.21
CA SER A 9 10.11 -0.35 13.17
C SER A 9 9.70 -1.68 12.56
N HIS A 10 10.37 -2.75 12.97
CA HIS A 10 10.02 -4.12 12.59
C HIS A 10 8.58 -4.47 13.02
N HIS A 11 8.22 -4.15 14.26
CA HIS A 11 6.90 -4.47 14.80
C HIS A 11 5.78 -3.78 14.02
N PHE A 12 5.96 -2.50 13.67
CA PHE A 12 4.98 -1.80 12.82
C PHE A 12 4.87 -2.44 11.44
N ARG A 13 6.02 -2.79 10.83
CA ARG A 13 6.05 -3.45 9.53
C ARG A 13 5.29 -4.77 9.56
N ASP A 14 5.48 -5.61 10.56
CA ASP A 14 4.76 -6.88 10.67
C ASP A 14 3.24 -6.68 10.80
N LEU A 15 2.81 -5.72 11.62
CA LEU A 15 1.39 -5.38 11.76
C LEU A 15 0.80 -4.86 10.44
N LEU A 16 1.51 -3.97 9.75
CA LEU A 16 1.07 -3.42 8.47
C LEU A 16 1.00 -4.50 7.40
N ILE A 17 2.00 -5.39 7.31
CA ILE A 17 1.98 -6.50 6.36
C ILE A 17 0.85 -7.48 6.69
N THR A 18 0.57 -7.72 7.97
CA THR A 18 -0.55 -8.56 8.41
C THR A 18 -1.89 -8.00 7.92
N ASN A 19 -2.09 -6.67 8.02
CA ASN A 19 -3.31 -5.98 7.57
C ASN A 19 -3.18 -5.35 6.17
N PHE A 20 -2.28 -5.88 5.32
CA PHE A 20 -1.92 -5.19 4.08
C PHE A 20 -3.07 -5.04 3.08
N GLN A 21 -4.02 -5.98 3.06
CA GLN A 21 -5.18 -5.90 2.18
C GLN A 21 -6.08 -4.71 2.55
N GLU A 22 -6.46 -4.60 3.82
CA GLU A 22 -7.24 -3.47 4.33
C GLU A 22 -6.51 -2.14 4.09
N PHE A 23 -5.19 -2.10 4.28
CA PHE A 23 -4.38 -0.94 3.92
C PHE A 23 -4.52 -0.55 2.44
N LEU A 24 -4.48 -1.51 1.51
CA LEU A 24 -4.65 -1.24 0.08
C LEU A 24 -6.08 -0.80 -0.28
N GLU A 25 -7.10 -1.39 0.34
CA GLU A 25 -8.50 -1.00 0.17
C GLU A 25 -8.69 0.47 0.59
N LEU A 26 -8.18 0.83 1.77
CA LEU A 26 -8.31 2.17 2.36
C LEU A 26 -7.38 3.23 1.75
N THR A 27 -6.48 2.87 0.83
CA THR A 27 -5.52 3.84 0.25
C THR A 27 -5.42 3.83 -1.26
N VAL A 28 -5.83 2.75 -1.94
CA VAL A 28 -5.65 2.56 -3.39
C VAL A 28 -6.97 2.24 -4.12
N GLU A 29 -8.10 2.15 -3.42
CA GLU A 29 -9.41 1.79 -4.02
C GLU A 29 -9.38 0.42 -4.70
N THR A 30 -8.78 -0.58 -4.05
CA THR A 30 -8.75 -1.94 -4.58
C THR A 30 -10.10 -2.64 -4.48
N ASP A 31 -11.02 -2.11 -3.66
CA ASP A 31 -12.44 -2.48 -3.61
C ASP A 31 -13.28 -1.43 -4.34
N THR A 32 -13.96 -1.82 -5.43
CA THR A 32 -14.83 -0.91 -6.19
C THR A 32 -16.14 -0.61 -5.50
N GLU A 33 -16.57 -1.48 -4.59
CA GLU A 33 -17.78 -1.27 -3.78
C GLU A 33 -17.51 -0.29 -2.63
N GLN A 34 -16.24 -0.07 -2.29
CA GLN A 34 -15.78 0.86 -1.26
C GLN A 34 -14.72 1.83 -1.82
N PRO A 35 -15.12 2.78 -2.68
CA PRO A 35 -14.20 3.79 -3.20
C PRO A 35 -13.69 4.70 -2.07
N LEU A 36 -12.56 5.38 -2.30
CA LEU A 36 -12.04 6.34 -1.33
C LEU A 36 -13.05 7.48 -1.15
N PRO A 37 -13.20 8.00 0.08
CA PRO A 37 -14.14 9.07 0.35
C PRO A 37 -13.75 10.37 -0.36
N PRO A 38 -14.72 11.25 -0.66
CA PRO A 38 -14.43 12.57 -1.22
C PRO A 38 -13.57 13.42 -0.26
N PRO A 39 -12.80 14.41 -0.77
CA PRO A 39 -12.78 14.91 -2.16
C PRO A 39 -11.95 14.07 -3.14
N LYS A 40 -12.43 13.90 -4.38
CA LYS A 40 -11.78 13.10 -5.44
C LYS A 40 -10.31 13.45 -5.68
N GLU A 41 -9.97 14.74 -5.63
CA GLU A 41 -8.58 15.19 -5.82
C GLU A 41 -7.65 14.71 -4.71
N VAL A 42 -8.14 14.63 -3.48
CA VAL A 42 -7.37 14.13 -2.33
C VAL A 42 -7.25 12.62 -2.41
N ALA A 43 -8.33 11.92 -2.76
CA ALA A 43 -8.32 10.47 -2.99
C ALA A 43 -7.29 10.07 -4.07
N ARG A 44 -7.25 10.78 -5.20
CA ARG A 44 -6.25 10.55 -6.27
C ARG A 44 -4.81 10.77 -5.79
N LYS A 45 -4.58 11.80 -4.97
CA LYS A 45 -3.27 12.07 -4.36
C LYS A 45 -2.87 10.95 -3.39
N LEU A 46 -3.79 10.52 -2.53
CA LEU A 46 -3.58 9.41 -1.59
C LEU A 46 -3.20 8.13 -2.35
N ARG A 47 -3.96 7.79 -3.38
CA ARG A 47 -3.71 6.63 -4.23
C ARG A 47 -2.31 6.65 -4.85
N THR A 48 -1.93 7.78 -5.44
CA THR A 48 -0.59 7.94 -6.03
C THR A 48 0.50 7.75 -4.99
N LEU A 49 0.37 8.40 -3.84
CA LEU A 49 1.34 8.32 -2.75
C LEU A 49 1.44 6.91 -2.17
N ALA A 50 0.31 6.22 -1.99
CA ALA A 50 0.26 4.86 -1.46
C ALA A 50 0.95 3.87 -2.41
N ILE A 51 0.69 3.96 -3.72
CA ILE A 51 1.36 3.11 -4.71
C ILE A 51 2.88 3.35 -4.71
N GLN A 52 3.32 4.60 -4.72
CA GLN A 52 4.75 4.96 -4.65
C GLN A 52 5.40 4.43 -3.36
N THR A 53 4.67 4.53 -2.24
CA THR A 53 5.13 4.05 -0.93
C THR A 53 5.29 2.52 -0.94
N VAL A 54 4.31 1.78 -1.45
CA VAL A 54 4.38 0.32 -1.59
C VAL A 54 5.52 -0.10 -2.51
N GLN A 55 5.74 0.60 -3.62
CA GLN A 55 6.86 0.34 -4.51
C GLN A 55 8.21 0.53 -3.81
N SER A 56 8.34 1.59 -2.99
CA SER A 56 9.55 1.83 -2.19
C SER A 56 9.77 0.74 -1.15
N TRP A 57 8.72 0.31 -0.44
CA TRP A 57 8.82 -0.79 0.53
C TRP A 57 9.21 -2.10 -0.14
N HIS A 58 8.59 -2.43 -1.28
CA HIS A 58 8.88 -3.64 -2.02
C HIS A 58 10.34 -3.70 -2.49
N ALA A 59 10.91 -2.57 -2.93
CA ALA A 59 12.30 -2.51 -3.39
C ALA A 59 13.32 -2.94 -2.31
N THR A 60 13.00 -2.74 -1.03
CA THR A 60 13.90 -3.07 0.08
C THR A 60 13.49 -4.35 0.82
N TYR A 61 12.19 -4.64 0.92
CA TYR A 61 11.65 -5.67 1.80
C TYR A 61 10.83 -6.75 1.07
N GLY A 62 10.65 -6.64 -0.25
CA GLY A 62 9.80 -7.55 -1.03
C GLY A 62 10.19 -9.03 -0.91
N GLU A 63 11.49 -9.31 -0.90
CA GLU A 63 12.00 -10.68 -0.74
C GLU A 63 11.64 -11.30 0.61
N ALA A 64 11.71 -10.51 1.69
CA ALA A 64 11.42 -10.96 3.05
C ALA A 64 9.92 -11.10 3.34
N TYR A 65 9.07 -10.33 2.66
CA TYR A 65 7.63 -10.27 2.94
C TYR A 65 6.80 -10.66 1.71
N LYS A 66 6.45 -11.95 1.61
CA LYS A 66 5.66 -12.49 0.48
C LYS A 66 4.35 -11.72 0.22
N LYS A 67 3.63 -11.33 1.28
CA LYS A 67 2.36 -10.57 1.17
C LYS A 67 2.58 -9.16 0.60
N LEU A 68 3.71 -8.53 0.90
CA LEU A 68 4.11 -7.25 0.29
C LEU A 68 4.35 -7.41 -1.21
N SER A 69 5.10 -8.43 -1.61
CA SER A 69 5.37 -8.74 -3.02
C SER A 69 4.11 -9.04 -3.81
N LEU A 70 3.21 -9.86 -3.25
CA LEU A 70 1.92 -10.16 -3.89
C LEU A 70 1.09 -8.89 -4.10
N GLY A 71 0.94 -8.04 -3.08
CA GLY A 71 0.19 -6.80 -3.23
C GLY A 71 0.86 -5.81 -4.20
N TYR A 72 2.20 -5.70 -4.21
CA TYR A 72 2.92 -4.90 -5.21
C TYR A 72 2.64 -5.37 -6.65
N HIS A 73 2.73 -6.68 -6.90
CA HIS A 73 2.46 -7.24 -8.23
C HIS A 73 1.00 -7.08 -8.64
N PHE A 74 0.07 -7.25 -7.70
CA PHE A 74 -1.35 -6.97 -7.91
C PHE A 74 -1.57 -5.51 -8.35
N LEU A 75 -1.01 -4.54 -7.64
CA LEU A 75 -1.11 -3.12 -8.00
C LEU A 75 -0.54 -2.82 -9.39
N LYS A 76 0.53 -3.52 -9.81
CA LYS A 76 1.10 -3.41 -11.16
C LYS A 76 0.18 -3.92 -12.26
N GLN A 77 -0.69 -4.88 -11.96
CA GLN A 77 -1.65 -5.46 -12.90
C GLN A 77 -2.93 -4.63 -13.01
N ILE A 78 -3.28 -3.84 -11.98
CA ILE A 78 -4.45 -2.93 -11.99
C ILE A 78 -4.16 -1.66 -12.83
N LYS A 79 -3.44 -1.77 -13.94
CA LYS A 79 -3.38 -0.68 -14.93
C LYS A 79 -4.76 -0.55 -15.60
N LYS A 80 -5.69 0.13 -14.94
CA LYS A 80 -6.85 0.78 -15.55
C LYS A 80 -6.43 2.13 -16.10
#